data_AF-A0A379SYV8-F1
#
_entry.id   AF-A0A379SYV8-F1
#
_cell.length_a   1.000
_cell.length_b   1.000
_cell.length_c   1.000
_cell.angle_alpha   90.00
_cell.angle_beta   90.00
_cell.angle_gamma   90.00
#
_symmetry.space_group_name_H-M   'P 1'
#
loop_
_entity.id
_entity.type
_entity.pdbx_description
1 polymer ?
#
loop_
_entity_poly.entity_id
_entity_poly.type
_entity_poly.pdbx_seq_one_letter_code
_entity_poly.pdbx_strand_id
1 'polypeptide(L)' 'MLNQGVDGVVIAGAAGSGETLRAQAEARGIPVVFASRASYLDDADTVRPDNMQAAQLLTEYLIRQGHQRIAWLGGKAHR' A
#
# COMPACT_ATOMS: atom_id res chain seq x y z
N MET A 1 4.06 20.68 2.56
CA MET A 1 3.51 19.98 3.73
C MET A 1 4.50 19.92 4.88
N LEU A 2 5.68 19.29 4.74
CA LEU A 2 6.67 19.22 5.82
C LEU A 2 7.18 20.60 6.30
N ASN A 3 7.16 21.64 5.45
CA ASN A 3 7.49 23.02 5.82
C ASN A 3 6.33 23.78 6.51
N GLN A 4 5.15 23.18 6.63
CA GLN A 4 3.95 23.82 7.20
C GLN A 4 3.72 23.47 8.68
N GLY A 5 4.70 22.83 9.34
CA GLY A 5 4.64 22.57 10.79
C GLY A 5 3.65 21.47 11.18
N VAL A 6 3.56 20.40 10.38
CA VAL A 6 2.71 19.24 10.72
C VAL A 6 3.39 18.32 11.73
N ASP A 7 2.61 17.73 12.63
CA ASP A 7 3.09 16.75 13.62
C ASP A 7 3.26 15.33 13.05
N GLY A 8 2.77 15.07 11.84
CA GLY A 8 2.85 13.77 11.18
C GLY A 8 2.30 13.78 9.75
N VAL A 9 2.60 12.73 8.99
CA VAL A 9 2.18 12.60 7.59
C VAL A 9 1.61 11.21 7.30
N VAL A 10 0.45 11.17 6.62
CA VAL A 10 -0.10 9.94 6.04
C VAL A 10 0.08 9.97 4.53
N ILE A 11 0.74 8.97 3.98
CA ILE A 11 0.99 8.86 2.54
C ILE A 11 0.04 7.82 1.95
N ALA A 12 -0.99 8.30 1.24
CA ALA A 12 -1.97 7.48 0.54
C ALA A 12 -1.66 7.45 -0.97
N GLY A 13 -0.88 6.45 -1.38
CA GLY A 13 -0.53 6.17 -2.77
C GLY A 13 0.62 7.03 -3.29
N ALA A 14 1.68 6.38 -3.77
CA ALA A 14 2.66 6.93 -4.72
C ALA A 14 3.67 5.83 -5.07
N ALA A 15 3.58 5.27 -6.28
CA ALA A 15 4.73 4.59 -6.85
C ALA A 15 5.71 5.68 -7.31
N GLY A 16 6.83 5.82 -6.61
CA GLY A 16 8.01 6.58 -7.10
C GLY A 16 8.48 7.77 -6.26
N SER A 17 7.66 8.37 -5.39
CA SER A 17 8.09 9.53 -4.55
C SER A 17 8.02 9.28 -3.04
N GLY A 18 7.57 8.11 -2.61
CA GLY A 18 7.41 7.76 -1.18
C GLY A 18 8.74 7.73 -0.42
N GLU A 19 9.82 7.28 -1.05
CA GLU A 19 11.14 7.18 -0.42
C GLU A 19 11.76 8.56 -0.15
N THR A 20 11.74 9.46 -1.13
CA THR A 20 12.21 10.85 -0.94
C THR A 20 11.43 11.58 0.14
N LEU A 21 10.11 11.40 0.17
CA LEU A 21 9.25 12.04 1.18
C LEU A 21 9.50 11.46 2.58
N ARG A 22 9.73 10.14 2.69
CA ARG A 22 10.14 9.48 3.93
C ARG A 22 11.46 10.04 4.43
N ALA A 23 12.50 10.07 3.59
CA ALA A 23 13.81 10.57 3.98
C ALA A 23 13.76 12.04 4.46
N GLN A 24 12.95 12.88 3.81
CA GLN A 24 12.75 14.27 4.25
C GLN A 24 12.03 14.39 5.60
N ALA A 25 11.08 13.50 5.88
CA ALA A 25 10.36 13.49 7.15
C ALA A 25 11.23 12.93 8.29
N GLU A 26 11.98 11.86 8.04
CA GLU A 26 12.96 11.29 8.98
C GLU A 26 14.01 12.32 9.37
N ALA A 27 14.57 13.06 8.40
CA ALA A 27 15.55 14.12 8.66
C ALA A 27 15.00 15.26 9.56
N ARG A 28 13.68 15.34 9.73
CA ARG A 28 12.99 16.37 10.53
C ARG A 28 12.35 15.79 11.78
N GLY A 29 12.48 14.49 12.03
CA GLY A 29 11.83 13.81 13.14
C GLY A 29 10.29 13.80 13.04
N ILE A 30 9.74 13.91 11.84
CA ILE A 30 8.28 13.89 11.61
C ILE A 30 7.85 12.43 11.35
N PRO A 31 6.96 11.85 12.18
CA PRO A 31 6.42 10.51 11.96
C PRO A 31 5.66 10.37 10.63
N VAL A 32 5.83 9.24 9.95
CA VAL A 32 5.19 8.96 8.65
C VAL A 32 4.56 7.58 8.67
N VAL A 33 3.30 7.50 8.22
CA VAL A 33 2.58 6.23 8.02
C VAL A 33 2.14 6.10 6.57
N PHE A 34 2.32 4.91 5.98
CA PHE A 34 1.93 4.62 4.61
C PHE A 34 0.60 3.86 4.56
N ALA A 35 -0.40 4.49 3.94
CA ALA A 35 -1.69 3.88 3.63
C ALA A 35 -1.71 3.39 2.16
N SER A 36 -0.72 2.61 1.73
CA SER A 36 -0.64 2.16 0.32
C SER A 36 0.18 0.88 0.06
N ARG A 37 0.21 0.45 -1.22
CA ARG A 37 1.08 -0.62 -1.76
C ARG A 37 2.57 -0.20 -1.70
N ALA A 38 3.08 0.10 -0.51
CA ALA A 38 4.51 0.11 -0.25
C ALA A 38 5.00 -1.35 -0.20
N SER A 39 5.25 -1.96 -1.36
CA SER A 39 6.06 -3.18 -1.45
C SER A 39 7.57 -2.87 -1.43
N TYR A 40 7.93 -1.62 -1.14
CA TYR A 40 9.27 -1.08 -1.31
C TYR A 40 9.83 -0.40 -0.04
N LEU A 41 9.12 -0.48 1.10
CA LEU A 41 9.50 0.20 2.34
C LEU A 41 9.34 -0.78 3.50
N ASP A 42 10.25 -1.75 3.61
CA ASP A 42 10.21 -2.77 4.67
C ASP A 42 10.37 -2.16 6.07
N ASP A 43 10.99 -0.98 6.18
CA ASP A 43 11.24 -0.27 7.44
C ASP A 43 10.24 0.86 7.74
N ALA A 44 9.09 0.91 7.06
CA ALA A 44 8.07 1.95 7.29
C ALA A 44 6.81 1.40 7.95
N ASP A 45 6.21 2.20 8.84
CA ASP A 45 4.88 1.89 9.38
C ASP A 45 3.85 1.91 8.24
N THR A 46 3.17 0.79 8.03
CA THR A 46 2.16 0.66 6.97
C THR A 46 0.82 0.20 7.51
N VAL A 47 -0.24 0.80 6.99
CA VAL A 47 -1.61 0.33 7.18
C VAL A 47 -2.13 -0.11 5.83
N ARG A 48 -2.45 -1.40 5.71
CA ARG A 48 -2.91 -2.00 4.45
C ARG A 48 -3.98 -3.07 4.69
N PRO A 49 -4.95 -3.19 3.78
CA PRO A 49 -5.82 -4.35 3.76
C PRO A 49 -5.00 -5.59 3.38
N ASP A 50 -5.39 -6.74 3.93
CA ASP A 50 -4.88 -8.03 3.51
C ASP A 50 -5.51 -8.43 2.17
N ASN A 51 -4.98 -7.86 1.10
CA ASN A 51 -5.46 -8.13 -0.26
C ASN A 51 -5.25 -9.59 -0.67
N MET A 52 -4.30 -10.30 -0.08
CA MET A 52 -4.07 -11.71 -0.34
C MET A 52 -5.22 -12.54 0.22
N GLN A 53 -5.55 -12.34 1.50
CA GLN A 53 -6.68 -12.99 2.13
C GLN A 53 -8.00 -12.60 1.44
N ALA A 54 -8.18 -11.33 1.09
CA ALA A 54 -9.38 -10.89 0.37
C ALA A 54 -9.53 -11.58 -1.00
N ALA A 55 -8.45 -11.70 -1.77
CA ALA A 55 -8.46 -12.38 -3.06
C ALA A 55 -8.74 -13.89 -2.92
N GLN A 56 -8.17 -14.52 -1.89
CA GLN A 56 -8.46 -15.91 -1.55
C GLN A 56 -9.94 -16.11 -1.23
N LEU A 57 -10.48 -15.33 -0.28
CA LEU A 57 -11.88 -15.42 0.14
C LEU A 57 -12.85 -15.22 -1.04
N LEU A 58 -12.58 -14.23 -1.90
CA LEU A 58 -13.39 -13.98 -3.09
C LEU A 58 -13.34 -15.16 -4.07
N THR A 59 -12.15 -15.71 -4.32
CA THR A 59 -11.98 -16.84 -5.25
C THR A 59 -12.67 -18.10 -4.71
N GLU A 60 -12.51 -18.39 -3.42
CA GLU A 60 -13.19 -19.50 -2.75
C GLU A 60 -14.72 -19.36 -2.83
N TYR A 61 -15.24 -18.14 -2.62
CA TYR A 61 -16.65 -17.87 -2.77
C TYR A 61 -17.13 -18.19 -4.20
N LEU A 62 -16.43 -17.73 -5.23
CA LEU A 62 -16.79 -18.00 -6.63
C LEU A 62 -16.77 -19.51 -6.95
N ILE A 63 -15.79 -20.25 -6.44
CA ILE A 63 -15.72 -21.72 -6.58
C ILE A 63 -16.93 -22.38 -5.92
N ARG A 64 -17.31 -21.94 -4.71
CA ARG A 64 -18.51 -22.45 -4.00
C ARG A 64 -19.81 -22.16 -4.75
N GLN A 65 -19.85 -21.08 -5.54
CA GLN A 65 -20.98 -20.77 -6.43
C GLN A 65 -20.95 -21.59 -7.75
N GLY A 66 -19.98 -22.49 -7.94
CA GLY A 66 -19.86 -23.36 -9.12
C GLY A 66 -19.06 -22.75 -10.27
N HIS A 67 -18.42 -21.59 -10.09
CA HIS A 67 -17.54 -21.04 -11.12
C HIS A 67 -16.24 -21.85 -11.23
N GLN A 68 -15.93 -22.32 -12.43
CA GLN A 68 -14.72 -23.12 -12.70
C GLN A 68 -13.67 -22.38 -13.55
N ARG A 69 -14.09 -21.34 -14.27
CA ARG A 69 -13.22 -20.54 -15.14
C ARG A 69 -13.17 -19.12 -14.61
N ILE A 70 -12.21 -18.87 -13.73
CA ILE A 70 -12.01 -17.59 -13.05
C ILE A 70 -10.71 -16.97 -13.58
N ALA A 71 -10.78 -15.72 -14.02
CA ALA A 71 -9.63 -14.96 -14.49
C ALA A 71 -9.44 -13.72 -13.60
N TRP A 72 -8.18 -13.34 -13.40
CA TRP A 72 -7.81 -12.12 -12.68
C TRP A 72 -7.27 -11.07 -13.64
N LEU A 73 -7.83 -9.86 -13.59
CA LEU A 73 -7.41 -8.70 -14.37
C LEU A 73 -6.80 -7.66 -13.42
N GLY A 74 -5.50 -7.77 -13.20
CA GLY A 74 -4.74 -6.86 -12.35
C GLY A 74 -4.24 -5.61 -13.06
N GLY A 75 -3.86 -4.59 -12.28
CA GLY A 75 -3.08 -3.46 -12.80
C GLY A 75 -1.70 -3.89 -13.30
N LYS A 76 -1.02 -3.02 -14.07
CA LYS A 76 0.34 -3.28 -14.55
C LYS A 76 1.26 -3.62 -13.38
N ALA A 77 1.95 -4.75 -13.46
CA ALA A 77 3.07 -5.03 -12.57
C ALA A 77 4.19 -4.04 -12.92
N HIS A 78 4.61 -3.22 -11.95
CA HIS A 78 5.85 -2.47 -12.07
C HIS A 78 6.99 -3.48 -11.89
N ARG A 79 7.79 -3.68 -12.93
CA ARG A 79 9.13 -4.29 -12.81
C ARG A 79 10.10 -3.26 -12.29
#